data_AF-A0A1E2SI36-F1
#
_entry.id   AF-A0A1E2SI36-F1
#
_cell.length_a   1.000
_cell.length_b   1.000
_cell.length_c   1.000
_cell.angle_alpha   90.00
_cell.angle_beta   90.00
_cell.angle_gamma   90.00
#
_symmetry.space_group_name_H-M   'P 1'
#
loop_
_entity.id
_entity.type
_entity.pdbx_description
1 polymer ?
#
loop_
_entity_poly.entity_id
_entity_poly.type
_entity_poly.pdbx_seq_one_letter_code
_entity_poly.pdbx_strand_id
1 'polypeptide(L)'
;MQTLISVPSANAPQEYRFQVALPAGIKAAGFRDGGIAFVDDNASAVGALRPPWAFDARGAAVKTFFRADGQVAVLSLRVTPDMVFPVVAGIDEAVQEDVNHSQPIDPGTGL
;
A
#
# COMPACT_ATOMS: atom_id res chain seq x y z
N MET A 1 -12.33 -2.51 2.74
CA MET A 1 -11.88 -1.95 4.02
C MET A 1 -11.09 -0.69 3.76
N GLN A 2 -11.18 0.26 4.68
CA GLN A 2 -10.38 1.48 4.68
C GLN A 2 -9.76 1.64 6.05
N THR A 3 -8.48 2.01 6.09
CA THR A 3 -7.77 2.31 7.34
C THR A 3 -7.20 3.72 7.28
N LEU A 4 -7.37 4.48 8.35
CA LEU A 4 -6.79 5.81 8.53
C LEU A 4 -5.83 5.81 9.71
N ILE A 5 -4.70 6.47 9.52
CA ILE A 5 -3.60 6.55 10.47
C ILE A 5 -3.32 8.03 10.72
N SER A 6 -3.30 8.43 11.98
CA SER A 6 -2.83 9.75 12.38
C SER A 6 -1.39 9.66 12.84
N VAL A 7 -0.51 10.41 12.19
CA VAL A 7 0.91 10.52 12.53
C VAL A 7 1.10 11.87 13.23
N PRO A 8 1.21 11.91 14.57
CA PRO A 8 1.07 13.16 15.33
C PRO A 8 2.32 14.05 15.31
N SER A 9 3.49 13.51 14.95
CA SER A 9 4.76 14.25 14.94
C SER A 9 5.83 13.53 14.13
N ALA A 10 6.96 14.21 13.88
CA ALA A 10 8.12 13.63 13.19
C ALA A 10 8.77 12.46 13.93
N ASN A 11 8.54 12.33 15.24
CA ASN A 11 9.05 11.24 16.08
C ASN A 11 8.12 10.02 16.12
N ALA A 12 6.94 10.11 15.48
CA ALA A 12 6.04 8.97 15.37
C ALA A 12 6.64 7.87 14.46
N PRO A 13 6.15 6.62 14.55
CA PRO A 13 6.54 5.58 13.63
C PRO A 13 6.34 6.01 12.17
N GLN A 14 7.31 5.70 11.31
CA GLN A 14 7.24 5.97 9.87
C GLN A 14 6.88 4.71 9.07
N GLU A 15 6.84 3.55 9.73
CA GLU A 15 6.39 2.29 9.16
C GLU A 15 5.18 1.77 9.96
N TYR A 16 4.15 1.35 9.23
CA TYR A 16 2.93 0.75 9.78
C TYR A 16 2.68 -0.58 9.10
N ARG A 17 2.43 -1.63 9.89
CA ARG A 17 2.35 -3.01 9.41
C ARG A 17 0.91 -3.51 9.51
N PHE A 18 0.36 -3.97 8.39
CA PHE A 18 -1.00 -4.48 8.29
C PHE A 18 -0.95 -5.96 7.97
N GLN A 19 -1.48 -6.79 8.87
CA GLN A 19 -1.67 -8.20 8.56
C GLN A 19 -2.78 -8.31 7.53
N VAL A 20 -2.45 -8.94 6.41
CA VAL A 20 -3.43 -9.33 5.41
C VAL A 20 -3.73 -10.80 5.66
N ALA A 21 -4.92 -11.10 6.17
CA ALA A 21 -5.35 -12.48 6.44
C ALA A 21 -5.67 -13.18 5.12
N LEU A 22 -4.63 -13.61 4.41
CA LEU A 22 -4.75 -14.23 3.10
C LEU A 22 -5.04 -15.73 3.26
N PRO A 23 -5.98 -16.29 2.49
CA PRO A 23 -6.16 -17.73 2.39
C PRO A 23 -4.85 -18.44 1.99
N ALA A 24 -4.71 -19.71 2.37
CA ALA A 24 -3.58 -20.52 1.92
C ALA A 24 -3.48 -20.52 0.39
N GLY A 25 -2.27 -20.37 -0.14
CA GLY A 25 -2.01 -20.28 -1.58
C GLY A 25 -2.07 -18.86 -2.16
N ILE A 26 -2.50 -17.85 -1.39
CA ILE A 26 -2.48 -16.46 -1.83
C ILE A 26 -1.21 -15.74 -1.35
N LYS A 27 -0.58 -14.98 -2.25
CA LYS A 27 0.65 -14.23 -2.00
C LYS A 27 0.44 -12.75 -2.28
N ALA A 28 1.10 -11.89 -1.49
CA ALA A 28 1.15 -10.46 -1.77
C ALA A 28 2.28 -10.14 -2.77
N ALA A 29 1.97 -9.40 -3.82
CA ALA A 29 2.91 -8.95 -4.85
C ALA A 29 2.75 -7.43 -5.07
N GLY A 30 3.84 -6.69 -5.21
CA GLY A 30 3.75 -5.26 -5.51
C GLY A 30 3.30 -5.00 -6.96
N PHE A 31 2.46 -3.99 -7.19
CA PHE A 31 2.12 -3.50 -8.52
C PHE A 31 3.03 -2.33 -8.96
N ARG A 32 3.08 -2.05 -10.28
CA ARG A 32 3.84 -0.92 -10.86
C ARG A 32 3.34 0.45 -10.42
N ASP A 33 2.08 0.57 -10.05
CA ASP A 33 1.46 1.81 -9.59
C ASP A 33 1.76 2.14 -8.11
N GLY A 34 2.39 1.21 -7.38
CA GLY A 34 2.71 1.35 -5.96
C GLY A 34 1.71 0.68 -5.01
N GLY A 35 0.70 -0.01 -5.53
CA GLY A 35 -0.23 -0.85 -4.77
C GLY A 35 0.31 -2.25 -4.49
N ILE A 36 -0.51 -3.09 -3.85
CA ILE A 36 -0.23 -4.51 -3.61
C ILE A 36 -1.35 -5.37 -4.20
N ALA A 37 -1.01 -6.32 -5.06
CA ALA A 37 -1.87 -7.41 -5.50
C ALA A 37 -1.88 -8.54 -4.48
N PHE A 38 -3.01 -9.21 -4.32
CA PHE A 38 -3.08 -10.54 -3.73
C PHE A 38 -3.38 -11.54 -4.83
N VAL A 39 -2.45 -12.45 -5.10
CA VAL A 39 -2.51 -13.37 -6.24
C VAL A 39 -2.49 -14.82 -5.79
N ASP A 40 -3.20 -15.68 -6.50
CA ASP A 40 -3.11 -17.13 -6.34
C ASP A 40 -1.86 -17.71 -7.07
N ASP A 41 -1.70 -19.03 -7.01
CA ASP A 41 -0.58 -19.72 -7.68
C ASP A 41 -0.65 -19.66 -9.22
N ASN A 42 -1.76 -19.22 -9.80
CA ASN A 42 -1.92 -18.97 -11.24
C ASN A 42 -1.66 -17.50 -11.61
N ALA A 43 -1.16 -16.69 -10.67
CA ALA A 43 -1.00 -15.24 -10.79
C ALA A 43 -2.32 -14.47 -11.05
N SER A 44 -3.45 -15.06 -10.69
CA SER A 44 -4.75 -14.39 -10.78
C SER A 44 -4.97 -13.52 -9.54
N ALA A 45 -5.29 -12.24 -9.75
CA ALA A 45 -5.55 -11.31 -8.66
C ALA A 45 -6.91 -11.59 -8.01
N VAL A 46 -6.89 -11.95 -6.73
CA VAL A 46 -8.08 -12.21 -5.90
C VAL A 46 -8.45 -11.01 -5.02
N GLY A 47 -7.62 -9.96 -5.05
CA GLY A 47 -7.83 -8.69 -4.36
C GLY A 47 -6.61 -7.79 -4.54
N ALA A 48 -6.72 -6.52 -4.13
CA ALA A 48 -5.57 -5.63 -4.08
C ALA A 48 -5.76 -4.49 -3.07
N LEU A 49 -4.65 -3.85 -2.72
CA LEU A 49 -4.59 -2.55 -2.06
C LEU A 49 -4.17 -1.51 -3.09
N ARG A 50 -4.89 -0.38 -3.15
CA ARG A 50 -4.48 0.77 -3.96
C ARG A 50 -3.16 1.34 -3.44
N PRO A 51 -2.42 2.12 -4.25
CA PRO A 51 -1.27 2.86 -3.76
C PRO A 51 -1.63 3.66 -2.49
N PRO A 52 -0.77 3.64 -1.46
CA PRO A 52 -1.09 4.31 -0.21
C PRO A 52 -1.03 5.81 -0.42
N TRP A 53 -1.82 6.56 0.33
CA TRP A 53 -1.82 8.02 0.29
C TRP A 53 -1.54 8.60 1.66
N ALA A 54 -1.00 9.83 1.68
CA ALA A 54 -0.90 10.63 2.88
C ALA A 54 -0.90 12.11 2.56
N PHE A 55 -1.42 12.90 3.49
CA PHE A 55 -1.43 14.36 3.44
C PHE A 55 -1.02 14.96 4.79
N ASP A 56 -0.23 16.02 4.74
CA ASP A 56 0.12 16.81 5.92
C ASP A 56 -1.06 17.72 6.35
N ALA A 57 -0.94 18.40 7.49
CA ALA A 57 -2.03 19.22 8.03
C ALA A 57 -2.39 20.46 7.16
N ARG A 58 -1.56 20.78 6.16
CA ARG A 58 -1.85 21.81 5.15
C ARG A 58 -2.44 21.23 3.87
N GLY A 59 -2.63 19.92 3.80
CA GLY A 59 -3.08 19.20 2.61
C GLY A 59 -1.97 18.93 1.59
N ALA A 60 -0.70 19.12 1.94
CA ALA A 60 0.41 18.79 1.04
C ALA A 60 0.59 17.27 0.96
N ALA A 61 0.77 16.74 -0.25
CA ALA A 61 0.96 15.30 -0.45
C ALA A 61 2.26 14.81 0.20
N VAL A 62 2.17 13.71 0.94
CA VAL A 62 3.30 13.06 1.61
C VAL A 62 3.64 11.80 0.86
N LYS A 63 4.95 11.60 0.59
CA LYS A 63 5.41 10.43 -0.16
C LYS A 63 5.27 9.15 0.67
N THR A 64 4.49 8.23 0.15
CA THR A 64 4.15 6.94 0.76
C THR A 64 4.48 5.78 -0.17
N PHE A 65 4.77 4.62 0.41
CA PHE A 65 5.05 3.40 -0.34
C PHE A 65 4.59 2.18 0.41
N PHE A 66 4.19 1.16 -0.35
CA PHE A 66 4.02 -0.19 0.17
C PHE A 66 5.22 -1.08 -0.12
N ARG A 67 5.45 -2.02 0.80
CA ARG A 67 6.25 -3.21 0.58
C ARG A 67 5.48 -4.43 1.11
N ALA A 68 5.44 -5.50 0.32
CA ALA A 68 4.97 -6.79 0.80
C ALA A 68 6.08 -7.52 1.56
N ASP A 69 5.76 -8.05 2.74
CA ASP A 69 6.63 -8.86 3.60
C ASP A 69 5.86 -10.12 4.02
N GLY A 70 5.85 -11.13 3.15
CA GLY A 70 5.00 -12.32 3.31
C GLY A 70 3.51 -11.96 3.26
N GLN A 71 2.80 -12.18 4.37
CA GLN A 71 1.38 -11.82 4.53
C GLN A 71 1.19 -10.43 5.20
N VAL A 72 2.24 -9.62 5.25
CA VAL A 72 2.20 -8.28 5.85
C VAL A 72 2.38 -7.23 4.76
N ALA A 73 1.44 -6.29 4.69
CA ALA A 73 1.61 -5.04 3.95
C ALA A 73 2.27 -4.01 4.86
N VAL A 74 3.47 -3.53 4.48
CA VAL A 74 4.20 -2.50 5.22
C VAL A 74 4.03 -1.18 4.50
N LEU A 75 3.29 -0.25 5.11
CA LEU A 75 3.21 1.14 4.70
C LEU A 75 4.41 1.90 5.26
N SER A 76 5.15 2.59 4.40
CA SER A 76 6.22 3.52 4.80
C SER A 76 5.85 4.95 4.40
N LEU A 77 6.09 5.90 5.29
CA LEU A 77 6.00 7.34 5.04
C LEU A 77 7.40 7.94 5.06
N ARG A 78 7.71 8.85 4.14
CA ARG A 78 8.95 9.64 4.20
C ARG A 78 8.68 10.98 4.84
N VAL A 79 9.12 11.15 6.09
CA VAL A 79 9.06 12.44 6.80
C VAL A 79 10.13 13.39 6.25
N THR A 80 9.75 14.65 6.05
CA THR A 80 10.65 15.73 5.65
C THR A 80 10.58 16.89 6.67
N PRO A 81 11.62 17.74 6.78
CA PRO A 81 11.62 18.84 7.76
C PRO A 81 10.52 19.88 7.57
N ASP A 82 9.98 20.00 6.35
CA ASP A 82 8.94 20.97 5.96
C ASP A 82 7.51 20.45 6.18
N MET A 83 7.35 19.21 6.64
CA MET A 83 6.07 18.56 6.88
C MET A 83 5.36 19.14 8.11
N VAL A 84 4.04 19.39 7.98
CA VAL A 84 3.21 19.89 9.08
C VAL A 84 2.31 18.79 9.63
N PHE A 85 2.37 18.59 10.94
CA PHE A 85 1.63 17.53 11.62
C PHE A 85 0.26 18.01 12.16
N PRO A 86 -0.73 17.11 12.33
CA PRO A 86 -0.66 15.68 12.05
C PRO A 86 -0.66 15.39 10.54
N VAL A 87 0.09 14.36 10.15
CA VAL A 87 -0.10 13.74 8.84
C VAL A 87 -1.20 12.71 8.96
N VAL A 88 -2.13 12.72 8.01
CA VAL A 88 -3.13 11.67 7.86
C VAL A 88 -2.70 10.78 6.71
N ALA A 89 -2.55 9.49 6.98
CA ALA A 89 -2.27 8.48 5.97
C ALA A 89 -3.43 7.51 5.87
N GLY A 90 -3.64 6.97 4.67
CA GLY A 90 -4.73 6.05 4.41
C GLY A 90 -4.34 4.89 3.51
N ILE A 91 -5.07 3.81 3.72
CA ILE A 91 -5.00 2.57 2.96
C ILE A 91 -6.42 2.21 2.56
N ASP A 92 -6.58 1.92 1.27
CA ASP A 92 -7.85 1.54 0.70
C ASP A 92 -7.69 0.21 -0.03
N GLU A 93 -8.61 -0.73 0.24
CA GLU A 93 -8.77 -1.87 -0.67
C GLU A 93 -9.18 -1.37 -2.06
N ALA A 94 -8.59 -1.99 -3.08
CA ALA A 94 -9.07 -1.90 -4.44
C ALA A 94 -10.40 -2.63 -4.54
N VAL A 95 -11.37 -2.04 -5.23
CA VAL A 95 -12.59 -2.76 -5.60
C VAL A 95 -12.27 -3.75 -6.71
N GLN A 96 -13.03 -4.84 -6.84
CA GLN A 96 -12.77 -5.88 -7.85
C GLN A 96 -12.68 -5.32 -9.28
N GLU A 97 -13.39 -4.23 -9.58
CA GLU A 97 -13.30 -3.54 -10.86
C GLU A 97 -11.94 -2.86 -11.09
N ASP A 98 -11.34 -2.30 -10.05
CA ASP A 98 -10.00 -1.69 -10.07
C ASP A 98 -8.92 -2.77 -10.27
N VAL A 99 -9.11 -3.93 -9.64
CA VAL A 99 -8.28 -5.13 -9.84
C VAL A 99 -8.34 -5.62 -11.29
N ASN A 100 -9.53 -5.63 -11.91
CA ASN A 100 -9.70 -6.13 -13.29
C ASN A 100 -9.07 -5.20 -14.34
N HIS A 101 -8.95 -3.90 -14.04
CA HIS A 101 -8.28 -2.93 -14.92
C HIS A 101 -6.77 -2.80 -14.64
N SER A 102 -6.29 -3.33 -13.51
CA SER A 102 -4.88 -3.33 -13.14
C SER A 102 -4.17 -4.55 -13.72
N GLN A 103 -3.36 -4.36 -14.77
CA GLN A 103 -2.61 -5.47 -15.38
C GLN A 103 -1.51 -5.96 -14.43
N PRO A 104 -1.44 -7.27 -14.07
CA PRO A 104 -0.33 -7.80 -13.29
C PRO A 104 0.99 -7.54 -14.01
N ILE A 105 2.08 -7.38 -13.24
CA ILE A 105 3.42 -7.35 -13.80
C ILE A 105 3.68 -8.67 -14.52
N ASP A 106 3.90 -8.60 -15.83
CA ASP A 106 4.30 -9.77 -16.62
C ASP A 106 5.67 -10.26 -16.10
N PRO A 107 5.78 -11.49 -15.56
CA PRO A 107 7.04 -12.00 -15.03
C PRO A 107 8.08 -12.29 -16.13
N GLY A 108 7.74 -12.09 -17.41
CA GLY A 108 8.57 -12.39 -18.58
C GLY A 108 9.29 -11.20 -19.22
N THR A 109 9.05 -9.95 -18.79
CA THR A 109 9.76 -8.80 -19.38
C THR A 109 10.92 -8.36 -18.49
N GLY A 110 11.99 -9.15 -18.51
CA GLY A 110 13.32 -8.64 -18.21
C GLY A 110 13.79 -7.75 -19.36
N LEU A 111 14.27 -6.56 -19.03
CA LEU A 111 15.23 -5.78 -19.83
C LEU A 111 16.30 -5.24 -18.87
#